data_AF-A0A7J4JTA6-F1
#
_entry.id   AF-A0A7J4JTA6-F1
#
_cell.length_a   1.000
_cell.length_b   1.000
_cell.length_c   1.000
_cell.angle_alpha   90.00
_cell.angle_beta   90.00
_cell.angle_gamma   90.00
#
_symmetry.space_group_name_H-M   'P 1'
#
loop_
_entity.id
_entity.type
_entity.pdbx_description
1 polymer ?
#
loop_
_entity_poly.entity_id
_entity_poly.type
_entity_poly.pdbx_seq_one_letter_code
_entity_poly.pdbx_strand_id
1 'polypeptide(L)'
;MRLLLTGTPGCGKTTLAKKIAKKLKAKLVDVTALVESHGIYSVNSRKEKVVDLRKLQKILKPIVAKEKNVVVESHLLCEIPLECDRIVVLRCEPLALKKRLEKRGYPAWKVKENVMAEMLDYCSIKASENYEEGKIVEID
;
A
#
# COMPACT_ATOMS: atom_id res chain seq x y z
N MET A 1 -0.58 15.59 -10.24
CA MET A 1 -1.32 14.74 -9.29
C MET A 1 -0.45 13.60 -8.79
N ARG A 2 -0.11 13.63 -7.50
CA ARG A 2 0.62 12.59 -6.75
C ARG A 2 -0.39 11.84 -5.90
N LEU A 3 -0.78 10.66 -6.34
CA LEU A 3 -1.78 9.82 -5.67
C LEU A 3 -1.11 8.60 -5.04
N LEU A 4 -1.38 8.39 -3.75
CA LEU A 4 -0.97 7.20 -3.04
C LEU A 4 -2.16 6.26 -2.86
N LEU A 5 -1.95 4.95 -3.03
CA LEU A 5 -2.96 3.93 -2.74
C LEU A 5 -2.42 2.96 -1.70
N THR A 6 -3.13 2.85 -0.59
CA THR A 6 -2.83 1.95 0.52
C THR A 6 -4.07 1.17 0.94
N GLY A 7 -3.94 0.39 2.01
CA GLY A 7 -4.96 -0.57 2.46
C GLY A 7 -4.40 -1.98 2.59
N THR A 8 -5.16 -2.87 3.20
CA THR A 8 -4.72 -4.23 3.51
C THR A 8 -4.40 -5.03 2.24
N PRO A 9 -3.37 -5.91 2.24
CA PRO A 9 -3.13 -6.84 1.15
C PRO A 9 -4.41 -7.62 0.77
N GLY A 10 -4.83 -7.53 -0.49
CA GLY A 10 -6.04 -8.20 -0.99
C GLY A 10 -7.25 -7.29 -1.26
N CYS A 11 -7.25 -6.04 -0.79
CA CYS A 11 -8.38 -5.12 -0.99
C CYS A 11 -8.57 -4.66 -2.45
N GLY A 12 -7.52 -4.69 -3.28
CA GLY A 12 -7.61 -4.40 -4.72
C GLY A 12 -6.75 -3.24 -5.25
N LYS A 13 -5.86 -2.70 -4.41
CA LYS A 13 -4.96 -1.57 -4.72
C LYS A 13 -4.33 -1.63 -6.11
N THR A 14 -3.63 -2.72 -6.43
CA THR A 14 -2.94 -2.89 -7.72
C THR A 14 -3.89 -2.77 -8.91
N THR A 15 -5.11 -3.33 -8.81
CA THR A 15 -6.12 -3.24 -9.88
C THR A 15 -6.58 -1.79 -10.07
N LEU A 16 -6.87 -1.10 -8.96
CA LEU A 16 -7.31 0.29 -8.98
C LEU A 16 -6.20 1.23 -9.47
N ALA A 17 -4.98 1.06 -8.96
CA ALA A 17 -3.79 1.85 -9.33
C ALA A 17 -3.51 1.77 -10.83
N LYS A 18 -3.56 0.57 -11.44
CA LYS A 18 -3.40 0.39 -12.89
C LYS A 18 -4.47 1.14 -13.69
N LYS A 19 -5.74 1.08 -13.27
CA LYS A 19 -6.85 1.80 -13.93
C LYS A 19 -6.66 3.31 -13.84
N ILE A 20 -6.34 3.83 -12.65
CA ILE A 20 -6.14 5.26 -12.42
C ILE A 20 -4.91 5.76 -13.19
N ALA A 21 -3.78 5.06 -13.11
CA ALA A 21 -2.56 5.43 -13.83
C ALA A 21 -2.80 5.53 -15.33
N LYS A 22 -3.53 4.56 -15.92
CA LYS A 22 -3.92 4.60 -17.33
C LYS A 22 -4.81 5.80 -17.65
N LYS A 23 -5.84 6.07 -16.85
CA LYS A 23 -6.78 7.19 -17.07
C LYS A 23 -6.09 8.56 -16.97
N LEU A 24 -5.16 8.71 -16.02
CA LEU A 24 -4.44 9.96 -15.77
C LEU A 24 -3.16 10.12 -16.60
N LYS A 25 -2.80 9.11 -17.41
CA LYS A 25 -1.48 9.01 -18.06
C LYS A 25 -0.34 9.26 -17.06
N ALA A 26 -0.50 8.71 -15.85
CA ALA A 26 0.43 8.89 -14.74
C ALA A 26 1.42 7.73 -14.68
N LYS A 27 2.62 8.00 -14.17
CA LYS A 27 3.60 6.95 -13.87
C LYS A 27 3.08 6.08 -12.73
N LEU A 28 3.04 4.77 -12.93
CA LEU A 28 2.73 3.81 -11.88
C LEU A 28 4.03 3.34 -11.22
N VAL A 29 4.13 3.49 -9.91
CA VAL A 29 5.28 3.03 -9.11
C VAL A 29 4.89 1.75 -8.37
N ASP A 30 5.56 0.66 -8.73
CA ASP A 30 5.48 -0.61 -8.01
C ASP A 30 6.52 -0.62 -6.88
N VAL A 31 6.02 -0.45 -5.65
CA VAL A 31 6.86 -0.42 -4.44
C VAL A 31 7.48 -1.79 -4.16
N THR A 32 6.82 -2.89 -4.52
CA THR A 32 7.36 -4.24 -4.30
C THR A 32 8.61 -4.42 -5.14
N ALA A 33 8.55 -4.06 -6.42
CA ALA A 33 9.72 -4.12 -7.30
C ALA A 33 10.89 -3.23 -6.84
N LEU A 34 10.58 -2.05 -6.28
CA LEU A 34 11.60 -1.17 -5.69
C LEU A 34 12.27 -1.79 -4.46
N VAL A 35 11.49 -2.42 -3.58
CA VAL A 35 12.02 -3.12 -2.40
C VAL A 35 12.96 -4.25 -2.82
N GLU A 36 12.58 -5.05 -3.83
CA GLU A 36 13.43 -6.12 -4.36
C GLU A 36 14.74 -5.60 -4.95
N SER A 37 14.64 -4.66 -5.89
CA SER A 37 15.79 -4.14 -6.65
C SER A 37 16.82 -3.44 -5.76
N HIS A 38 16.40 -2.82 -4.65
CA HIS A 38 17.30 -2.14 -3.73
C HIS A 38 17.72 -3.00 -2.53
N GLY A 39 17.19 -4.23 -2.41
CA GLY A 39 17.50 -5.13 -1.30
C GLY A 39 17.21 -4.55 0.08
N ILE A 40 16.19 -3.69 0.20
CA ILE A 40 15.88 -2.95 1.44
C ILE A 40 14.93 -3.73 2.37
N TYR A 41 15.17 -5.03 2.52
CA TYR A 41 14.39 -5.90 3.40
C TYR A 41 15.28 -6.94 4.07
N SER A 42 14.82 -7.43 5.21
CA SER A 42 15.32 -8.66 5.83
C SER A 42 14.26 -9.77 5.73
N VAL A 43 14.65 -11.00 6.02
CA VAL A 43 13.73 -12.15 6.01
C VAL A 43 13.58 -12.66 7.44
N ASN A 44 12.33 -12.76 7.92
CA ASN A 44 12.05 -13.28 9.26
C ASN A 44 11.98 -14.82 9.28
N SER A 45 11.75 -15.41 10.46
CA SER A 45 11.62 -16.86 10.64
C SER A 45 10.47 -17.50 9.86
N ARG A 46 9.45 -16.72 9.48
CA ARG A 46 8.31 -17.15 8.65
C ARG A 46 8.57 -16.97 7.14
N LYS A 47 9.81 -16.65 6.75
CA LYS A 47 10.22 -16.34 5.36
C LYS A 47 9.51 -15.12 4.76
N GLU A 48 9.03 -14.21 5.60
CA GLU A 48 8.43 -12.96 5.15
C GLU A 48 9.46 -11.85 5.05
N LYS A 49 9.25 -10.94 4.10
CA LYS A 49 10.08 -9.77 3.90
C LYS A 49 9.68 -8.68 4.89
N VAL A 50 10.61 -8.30 5.74
CA VAL A 50 10.47 -7.16 6.65
C VAL A 50 11.20 -5.98 6.02
N VAL A 51 10.43 -5.02 5.51
CA VAL A 51 10.97 -3.89 4.75
C VAL A 51 11.50 -2.81 5.68
N ASP A 52 12.67 -2.25 5.36
CA ASP A 52 13.19 -1.07 6.02
C ASP A 52 12.44 0.18 5.53
N LEU A 53 11.41 0.59 6.29
CA LEU A 53 10.52 1.69 5.95
C LEU A 53 11.27 3.03 5.79
N ARG A 54 12.35 3.25 6.56
CA ARG A 54 13.16 4.47 6.48
C ARG A 54 13.91 4.53 5.15
N LYS A 55 14.51 3.41 4.72
CA LYS A 55 15.16 3.32 3.40
C LYS A 55 14.16 3.43 2.28
N LEU A 56 13.00 2.77 2.39
CA LEU A 56 11.94 2.86 1.39
C LEU A 56 11.46 4.31 1.21
N GLN A 57 11.24 5.03 2.31
CA GLN A 57 10.86 6.44 2.27
C GLN A 57 11.89 7.30 1.53
N LYS A 58 13.19 7.11 1.81
CA LYS A 58 14.27 7.85 1.15
C LYS A 58 14.30 7.62 -0.36
N ILE A 59 13.95 6.42 -0.82
CA ILE A 59 13.88 6.08 -2.25
C ILE A 59 12.63 6.68 -2.89
N LEU A 60 11.46 6.60 -2.23
CA LEU A 60 10.19 7.06 -2.79
C LEU A 60 10.08 8.59 -2.86
N LYS A 61 10.59 9.33 -1.88
CA LYS A 61 10.53 10.80 -1.84
C LYS A 61 10.96 11.47 -3.14
N PRO A 62 12.17 11.24 -3.69
CA PRO A 62 12.59 11.87 -4.94
C PRO A 62 11.78 11.41 -6.15
N ILE A 63 11.32 10.15 -6.17
CA ILE A 63 10.49 9.62 -7.26
C ILE A 63 9.14 10.36 -7.29
N VAL A 64 8.49 10.53 -6.15
CA VAL A 64 7.19 11.20 -6.05
C VAL A 64 7.31 12.70 -6.30
N ALA A 65 8.38 13.34 -5.81
CA ALA A 65 8.60 14.77 -5.97
C ALA A 65 8.86 15.17 -7.43
N LYS A 66 9.63 14.36 -8.18
CA LYS A 66 10.04 14.65 -9.57
C LYS A 66 8.88 14.56 -10.57
N GLU A 67 7.88 13.72 -10.29
CA GLU A 67 6.83 13.41 -11.25
C GLU A 67 5.65 14.36 -11.10
N LYS A 68 5.21 14.96 -12.23
CA LYS A 68 4.00 15.79 -12.26
C LYS A 68 2.75 14.95 -12.00
N ASN A 69 2.70 13.72 -12.54
CA ASN A 69 1.59 12.78 -12.38
C ASN A 69 2.12 11.39 -12.03
N VAL A 70 1.88 10.95 -10.80
CA VAL A 70 2.35 9.66 -10.28
C VAL A 70 1.29 8.99 -9.43
N VAL A 71 1.21 7.67 -9.57
CA VAL A 71 0.40 6.77 -8.77
C VAL A 71 1.35 5.80 -8.09
N VAL A 72 1.38 5.79 -6.76
CA VAL A 72 2.19 4.85 -5.97
C VAL A 72 1.25 3.92 -5.24
N GLU A 73 1.50 2.61 -5.28
CA GLU A 73 0.66 1.64 -4.59
C GLU A 73 1.50 0.73 -3.68
N SER A 74 1.11 0.63 -2.41
CA SER A 74 1.59 -0.38 -1.46
C SER A 74 0.75 -0.35 -0.18
N HIS A 75 0.65 -1.50 0.48
CA HIS A 75 0.11 -1.57 1.83
C HIS A 75 1.01 -0.82 2.85
N LEU A 76 2.28 -0.60 2.53
CA LEU A 76 3.23 0.10 3.41
C LEU A 76 3.10 1.63 3.37
N LEU A 77 2.35 2.20 2.41
CA LEU A 77 2.24 3.65 2.29
C LEU A 77 1.51 4.27 3.48
N CYS A 78 0.60 3.56 4.15
CA CYS A 78 -0.02 4.07 5.37
C CYS A 78 0.99 4.31 6.51
N GLU A 79 2.16 3.66 6.49
CA GLU A 79 3.20 3.78 7.53
C GLU A 79 4.34 4.74 7.16
N ILE A 80 4.34 5.28 5.94
CA ILE A 80 5.45 6.07 5.43
C ILE A 80 4.93 7.43 4.95
N PRO A 81 5.19 8.53 5.67
CA PRO A 81 4.74 9.85 5.23
C PRO A 81 5.47 10.26 3.95
N LEU A 82 4.70 10.59 2.91
CA LEU A 82 5.18 11.05 1.61
C LEU A 82 4.36 12.27 1.19
N GLU A 83 5.00 13.24 0.55
CA GLU A 83 4.29 14.39 -0.01
C GLU A 83 3.37 13.91 -1.15
N CYS A 84 2.07 14.13 -1.01
CA CYS A 84 1.07 13.73 -1.97
C CYS A 84 -0.11 14.70 -1.98
N ASP A 85 -0.88 14.69 -3.08
CA ASP A 85 -2.12 15.45 -3.17
C ASP A 85 -3.24 14.73 -2.43
N ARG A 86 -3.29 13.39 -2.55
CA ARG A 86 -4.23 12.51 -1.85
C ARG A 86 -3.60 11.16 -1.55
N ILE A 87 -4.00 10.56 -0.43
CA ILE A 87 -3.79 9.15 -0.11
C ILE A 87 -5.15 8.45 -0.01
N VAL A 88 -5.31 7.38 -0.79
CA VAL A 88 -6.51 6.55 -0.80
C VAL A 88 -6.27 5.30 0.03
N VAL A 89 -7.05 5.12 1.08
CA VAL A 89 -7.09 3.87 1.86
C VAL A 89 -8.21 3.00 1.29
N LEU A 90 -7.83 1.92 0.61
CA LEU A 90 -8.79 0.97 0.04
C LEU A 90 -9.16 -0.07 1.09
N ARG A 91 -10.44 -0.07 1.46
CA ARG A 91 -11.07 -0.98 2.42
C ARG A 91 -11.70 -2.17 1.69
N CYS A 92 -12.04 -3.21 2.43
CA CYS A 92 -12.79 -4.34 1.88
C CYS A 92 -13.55 -5.08 2.98
N GLU A 93 -14.73 -5.60 2.66
CA GLU A 93 -15.47 -6.48 3.55
C GLU A 93 -14.60 -7.69 3.98
N PRO A 94 -14.44 -7.96 5.29
CA PRO A 94 -13.51 -8.96 5.80
C PRO A 94 -13.71 -10.39 5.27
N LEU A 95 -14.95 -10.85 5.09
CA LEU A 95 -15.23 -12.20 4.55
C LEU A 95 -14.87 -12.30 3.07
N ALA A 96 -15.08 -11.24 2.29
CA ALA A 96 -14.65 -11.14 0.90
C ALA A 96 -13.11 -11.10 0.81
N LEU A 97 -12.45 -10.35 1.69
CA LEU A 97 -10.99 -10.32 1.78
C LEU A 97 -10.42 -11.71 2.09
N LYS A 98 -10.99 -12.41 3.08
CA LYS A 98 -10.63 -13.78 3.44
C LYS A 98 -10.66 -14.71 2.22
N LYS A 99 -11.80 -14.76 1.51
CA LYS A 99 -11.96 -15.58 0.29
C LYS A 99 -10.91 -15.26 -0.78
N ARG A 100 -10.61 -13.96 -0.99
CA ARG A 100 -9.59 -13.52 -1.95
C ARG A 100 -8.19 -13.99 -1.57
N LEU A 101 -7.83 -13.93 -0.28
CA LEU A 101 -6.52 -14.33 0.22
C LEU A 101 -6.34 -15.86 0.23
N GLU A 102 -7.37 -16.61 0.60
CA GLU A 102 -7.38 -18.09 0.50
C GLU A 102 -7.20 -18.54 -0.95
N LYS A 103 -7.91 -17.91 -1.90
CA LYS A 103 -7.76 -18.18 -3.33
C LYS A 103 -6.36 -17.87 -3.88
N ARG A 104 -5.61 -16.97 -3.23
CA ARG A 104 -4.20 -16.67 -3.56
C ARG A 104 -3.22 -17.70 -2.99
N GLY A 105 -3.69 -18.70 -2.25
CA GLY A 105 -2.86 -19.73 -1.64
C GLY A 105 -2.09 -19.24 -0.40
N TYR A 106 -2.56 -18.19 0.27
CA TYR A 106 -1.93 -17.74 1.51
C TYR A 106 -2.15 -18.79 2.62
N PRO A 107 -1.14 -19.04 3.46
CA PRO A 107 -1.32 -19.93 4.61
C PRO A 107 -2.33 -19.34 5.59
N ALA A 108 -3.07 -20.19 6.29
CA ALA A 108 -4.20 -19.80 7.14
C ALA A 108 -3.86 -18.72 8.17
N TRP A 109 -2.67 -18.77 8.77
CA TRP A 109 -2.22 -17.76 9.73
C TRP A 109 -2.07 -16.37 9.08
N LYS A 110 -1.56 -16.30 7.84
CA LYS A 110 -1.37 -15.06 7.09
C LYS A 110 -2.71 -14.50 6.60
N VAL A 111 -3.64 -15.36 6.22
CA VAL A 111 -5.02 -14.96 5.92
C VAL A 111 -5.64 -14.33 7.17
N LYS A 112 -5.57 -15.01 8.32
CA LYS A 112 -6.10 -14.52 9.60
C LYS A 112 -5.52 -13.16 9.98
N GLU A 113 -4.20 -13.01 9.87
CA GLU A 113 -3.47 -11.78 10.19
C GLU A 113 -3.93 -10.59 9.33
N ASN A 114 -4.01 -10.77 8.01
CA ASN A 114 -4.48 -9.70 7.11
C ASN A 114 -5.97 -9.37 7.34
N VAL A 115 -6.82 -10.38 7.54
CA VAL A 115 -8.25 -10.14 7.82
C VAL A 115 -8.43 -9.38 9.15
N MET A 116 -7.66 -9.72 10.19
CA MET A 116 -7.65 -8.97 11.44
C MET A 116 -7.16 -7.53 11.25
N ALA A 117 -6.09 -7.32 10.48
CA ALA A 117 -5.60 -5.98 10.19
C ALA A 117 -6.67 -5.11 9.50
N GLU A 118 -7.44 -5.68 8.58
CA GLU A 118 -8.57 -4.99 7.93
C GLU A 118 -9.72 -4.71 8.92
N MET A 119 -10.07 -5.66 9.78
CA MET A 119 -11.13 -5.49 10.78
C MET A 119 -10.79 -4.45 11.85
N LEU A 120 -9.51 -4.26 12.13
CA LEU A 120 -8.99 -3.30 13.11
C LEU A 120 -8.63 -1.95 12.50
N ASP A 121 -9.03 -1.70 11.25
CA ASP A 121 -8.77 -0.43 10.54
C ASP A 121 -7.28 -0.05 10.48
N TYR A 122 -6.37 -1.04 10.48
CA TYR A 122 -4.93 -0.79 10.66
C TYR A 122 -4.39 0.25 9.66
N CYS A 123 -4.68 0.09 8.37
CA CYS A 123 -4.22 1.02 7.34
C CYS A 123 -4.86 2.41 7.45
N SER A 124 -6.13 2.50 7.87
CA SER A 124 -6.84 3.76 8.09
C SER A 124 -6.22 4.53 9.25
N ILE A 125 -6.02 3.86 10.39
CA ILE A 125 -5.37 4.43 11.56
C ILE A 125 -3.96 4.91 11.20
N LYS A 126 -3.16 4.06 10.55
CA LYS A 126 -1.80 4.43 10.15
C LYS A 126 -1.76 5.60 9.17
N ALA A 127 -2.70 5.66 8.23
CA ALA A 127 -2.81 6.81 7.34
C ALA A 127 -3.14 8.10 8.12
N SER A 128 -4.05 8.04 9.10
CA SER A 128 -4.39 9.20 9.95
C SER A 128 -3.22 9.68 10.81
N GLU A 129 -2.33 8.79 11.25
CA GLU A 129 -1.12 9.14 12.00
C GLU A 129 -0.04 9.81 11.13
N ASN A 130 -0.02 9.53 9.82
CA ASN A 130 1.08 9.91 8.92
C ASN A 130 0.71 10.98 7.89
N TYR A 131 -0.58 11.28 7.72
CA TYR A 131 -1.08 12.21 6.70
C TYR A 131 -2.13 13.15 7.27
N GLU A 132 -2.20 14.36 6.72
CA GLU A 132 -3.22 15.35 7.06
C GLU A 132 -4.62 14.84 6.68
N GLU A 133 -5.61 15.04 7.55
CA GLU A 133 -6.99 14.58 7.37
C GLU A 133 -7.58 14.97 6.00
N GLY A 134 -7.37 16.21 5.54
CA GLY A 134 -7.86 16.69 4.24
C GLY A 134 -7.25 16.01 3.00
N LYS A 135 -6.20 15.20 3.18
CA LYS A 135 -5.56 14.42 2.11
C LYS A 135 -6.03 12.96 2.07
N ILE A 136 -6.65 12.46 3.13
CA ILE A 136 -7.03 11.06 3.26
C ILE A 136 -8.40 10.84 2.63
N VAL A 137 -8.53 9.79 1.83
CA VAL A 137 -9.80 9.34 1.25
C VAL A 137 -9.94 7.85 1.50
N GLU A 138 -11.05 7.44 2.09
CA GLU A 138 -11.39 6.01 2.23
C GLU A 138 -12.39 5.58 1.17
N ILE A 139 -12.21 4.36 0.64
CA ILE A 139 -13.08 3.76 -0.38
C ILE A 139 -13.26 2.28 -0.06
N ASP A 140 -14.49 1.77 -0.13
CA ASP A 140 -14.90 0.39 0.09
C ASP A 140 -15.46 -0.34 -1.15
#